data_AF-A0A0C3B6W2-F1
#
_entry.id   AF-A0A0C3B6W2-F1
#
_cell.length_a   1.000
_cell.length_b   1.000
_cell.length_c   1.000
_cell.angle_alpha   90.00
_cell.angle_beta   90.00
_cell.angle_gamma   90.00
#
_symmetry.space_group_name_H-M   'P 1'
#
loop_
_entity.id
_entity.type
_entity.pdbx_description
1 polymer ?
#
loop_
_entity_poly.entity_id
_entity_poly.type
_entity_poly.pdbx_seq_one_letter_code
_entity_poly.pdbx_strand_id
1 'polypeptide(L)'
;YGVQHVPCLGGTREKTIAAISKWADEKPNSKPIFLLMDVAGSGKSTVAKHMANQWTREKRLLARYFFSRDTTATMSTDAFCSTVANALISRDQKLKTSIREFEELPDFDLLSFEEKFNGLVINPLDEL
;
A
#
# COMPACT_ATOMS: atom_id res chain seq x y z
N TYR A 1 0.53 1.08 -9.50
CA TYR A 1 1.61 2.00 -9.04
C TYR A 1 2.94 1.27 -8.86
N GLY A 2 4.09 1.94 -8.86
CA GLY A 2 5.40 1.29 -8.67
C GLY A 2 5.88 0.46 -9.89
N VAL A 3 5.56 0.90 -11.11
CA VAL A 3 6.02 0.26 -12.37
C VAL A 3 7.42 0.73 -12.77
N GLN A 4 7.87 1.86 -12.23
CA GLN A 4 9.19 2.46 -12.48
C GLN A 4 10.35 1.74 -11.78
N HIS A 5 10.06 0.76 -10.91
CA HIS A 5 11.06 0.00 -10.19
C HIS A 5 11.04 -1.47 -10.63
N VAL A 6 12.23 -2.03 -10.84
CA VAL A 6 12.45 -3.46 -11.01
C VAL A 6 12.75 -4.11 -9.66
N PRO A 7 12.39 -5.39 -9.44
CA PRO A 7 12.75 -6.11 -8.21
C PRO A 7 14.27 -6.36 -8.11
N CYS A 8 14.75 -6.68 -6.91
CA CYS A 8 16.16 -7.07 -6.71
C CYS A 8 16.57 -8.22 -7.63
N LEU A 9 17.81 -8.18 -8.12
CA LEU A 9 18.44 -9.30 -8.82
C LEU A 9 18.65 -10.48 -7.84
N GLY A 10 18.58 -11.70 -8.36
CA GLY A 10 18.85 -12.90 -7.56
C GLY A 10 20.23 -12.84 -6.92
N GLY A 11 20.35 -13.30 -5.66
CA GLY A 11 21.59 -13.26 -4.89
C GLY A 11 21.97 -11.88 -4.33
N THR A 12 21.17 -10.83 -4.57
CA THR A 12 21.43 -9.48 -4.05
C THR A 12 20.47 -9.14 -2.91
N ARG A 13 20.93 -8.31 -1.96
CA ARG A 13 20.11 -7.79 -0.85
C ARG A 13 19.42 -8.85 0.01
N GLU A 14 19.89 -10.10 -0.02
CA GLU A 14 19.29 -11.25 0.66
C GLU A 14 19.10 -11.00 2.16
N LYS A 15 20.11 -10.44 2.83
CA LYS A 15 20.03 -10.09 4.25
C LYS A 15 18.92 -9.08 4.55
N THR A 16 18.75 -8.07 3.68
CA THR A 16 17.70 -7.06 3.82
C THR A 16 16.32 -7.66 3.57
N ILE A 17 16.18 -8.46 2.52
CA ILE A 17 14.93 -9.17 2.19
C ILE A 17 14.53 -10.09 3.35
N ALA A 18 15.47 -10.90 3.86
CA ALA A 18 15.23 -11.77 5.01
C ALA A 18 14.82 -11.00 6.27
N ALA A 19 15.44 -9.84 6.54
CA ALA A 19 15.07 -9.00 7.67
C ALA A 19 13.64 -8.44 7.55
N ILE A 20 13.23 -7.99 6.36
CA ILE A 20 11.86 -7.49 6.12
C ILE A 20 10.85 -8.64 6.22
N SER A 21 11.14 -9.80 5.64
CA SER A 21 10.26 -10.98 5.75
C SER A 21 10.06 -11.38 7.21
N LYS A 22 11.16 -11.47 7.98
CA LYS A 22 11.10 -11.78 9.41
C LYS A 22 10.24 -10.76 10.16
N TRP A 23 10.49 -9.47 9.94
CA TRP A 23 9.68 -8.40 10.55
C TRP A 23 8.19 -8.51 10.20
N ALA A 24 7.85 -8.87 8.96
CA ALA A 24 6.46 -9.00 8.52
C ALA A 24 5.75 -10.24 9.12
N ASP A 25 6.51 -11.25 9.53
CA ASP A 25 5.99 -12.50 10.11
C ASP A 25 5.96 -12.48 11.65
N GLU A 26 6.65 -11.54 12.28
CA GLU A 26 6.60 -11.35 13.73
C GLU A 26 5.20 -10.88 14.17
N LYS A 27 4.74 -11.36 15.33
CA LYS A 27 3.43 -10.96 15.87
C LYS A 27 3.38 -9.43 16.00
N PRO A 28 2.38 -8.76 15.41
CA PRO A 28 2.33 -7.31 15.40
C PRO A 28 2.21 -6.77 16.82
N ASN A 29 3.22 -6.02 17.27
CA ASN A 29 2.97 -4.94 18.21
C ASN A 29 2.13 -3.87 17.50
N SER A 30 1.39 -3.05 18.25
CA SER A 30 0.49 -2.03 17.72
C SER A 30 1.16 -1.20 16.60
N LYS A 31 0.64 -1.33 15.36
CA LYS A 31 0.98 -0.54 14.16
C LYS A 31 2.42 -0.74 13.64
N PRO A 32 2.73 -1.84 12.92
CA PRO A 32 4.08 -2.12 12.45
C PRO A 32 4.47 -1.21 11.25
N ILE A 33 5.53 -0.43 11.41
CA ILE A 33 6.21 0.31 10.33
C ILE A 33 7.65 -0.21 10.21
N PHE A 34 8.06 -0.61 9.01
CA PHE A 34 9.46 -0.95 8.71
C PHE A 34 10.18 0.22 8.07
N LEU A 35 11.26 0.70 8.70
CA LEU A 35 12.10 1.76 8.15
C LEU A 35 13.37 1.19 7.52
N LEU A 36 13.48 1.25 6.19
CA LEU A 36 14.70 0.88 5.47
C LEU A 36 15.63 2.09 5.29
N MET A 37 16.57 2.27 6.21
CA MET A 37 17.60 3.30 6.13
C MET A 37 18.82 2.81 5.34
N ASP A 38 19.19 3.54 4.29
CA ASP A 38 20.37 3.27 3.48
C ASP A 38 20.73 4.53 2.68
N VAL A 39 21.95 4.60 2.15
CA VAL A 39 22.45 5.75 1.38
C VAL A 39 21.63 5.99 0.11
N ALA A 40 21.66 7.23 -0.39
CA ALA A 40 21.01 7.57 -1.65
C ALA A 40 21.54 6.70 -2.80
N GLY A 41 20.67 6.31 -3.74
CA GLY A 41 21.05 5.45 -4.87
C GLY A 41 21.26 3.98 -4.55
N SER A 42 21.13 3.53 -3.29
CA SER A 42 21.38 2.13 -2.91
C SER A 42 20.32 1.13 -3.41
N GLY A 43 19.21 1.60 -3.99
CA GLY A 43 18.14 0.72 -4.49
C GLY A 43 17.07 0.36 -3.44
N LYS A 44 16.84 1.20 -2.43
CA LYS A 44 15.75 1.01 -1.44
C LYS A 44 14.38 0.76 -2.09
N SER A 45 14.01 1.53 -3.11
CA SER A 45 12.74 1.35 -3.82
C SER A 45 12.68 0.02 -4.59
N THR A 46 13.82 -0.50 -5.05
CA THR A 46 13.96 -1.82 -5.66
C THR A 46 13.71 -2.93 -4.64
N VAL A 47 14.16 -2.78 -3.39
CA VAL A 47 13.83 -3.70 -2.28
C VAL A 47 12.34 -3.66 -1.98
N ALA A 48 11.73 -2.48 -1.84
CA ALA A 48 10.28 -2.36 -1.61
C ALA A 48 9.46 -3.00 -2.75
N LYS A 49 9.90 -2.82 -4.00
CA LYS A 49 9.30 -3.47 -5.17
C LYS A 49 9.44 -5.00 -5.12
N HIS A 50 10.61 -5.50 -4.71
CA HIS A 50 10.84 -6.93 -4.56
C HIS A 50 9.88 -7.53 -3.54
N MET A 51 9.75 -6.91 -2.36
CA MET A 51 8.83 -7.35 -1.31
C MET A 51 7.37 -7.32 -1.77
N ALA A 52 6.94 -6.24 -2.42
CA ALA A 52 5.57 -6.15 -2.95
C ALA A 52 5.28 -7.27 -3.97
N ASN A 53 6.23 -7.57 -4.87
CA ASN A 53 6.08 -8.66 -5.83
C ASN A 53 6.04 -10.04 -5.13
N GLN A 54 6.87 -10.24 -4.12
CA GLN A 54 6.88 -11.47 -3.33
C GLN A 54 5.55 -11.67 -2.61
N TRP A 55 5.07 -10.69 -1.84
CA TRP A 55 3.81 -10.78 -1.10
C TRP A 55 2.57 -10.87 -1.98
N THR A 56 2.64 -10.32 -3.21
CA THR A 56 1.61 -10.55 -4.23
C THR A 56 1.54 -12.03 -4.59
N ARG A 57 2.69 -12.67 -4.87
CA ARG A 57 2.75 -14.11 -5.21
C ARG A 57 2.30 -14.99 -4.04
N GLU A 58 2.63 -14.60 -2.82
CA GLU A 58 2.20 -15.28 -1.59
C GLU A 58 0.73 -15.04 -1.25
N LYS A 59 0.01 -14.19 -2.00
CA LYS A 59 -1.40 -13.81 -1.75
C LYS A 59 -1.64 -13.18 -0.36
N ARG A 60 -0.62 -12.50 0.18
CA ARG A 60 -0.69 -11.80 1.48
C ARG A 60 -0.85 -10.29 1.35
N LEU A 61 -0.55 -9.74 0.18
CA LEU A 61 -0.64 -8.31 -0.08
C LEU A 61 -2.08 -7.91 -0.44
N LEU A 62 -2.73 -7.12 0.42
CA LEU A 62 -4.03 -6.53 0.11
C LEU A 62 -3.90 -5.41 -0.94
N ALA A 63 -3.11 -4.39 -0.63
CA ALA A 63 -2.95 -3.21 -1.46
C ALA A 63 -1.48 -2.76 -1.49
N ARG A 64 -1.11 -1.96 -2.49
CA ARG A 64 0.21 -1.33 -2.58
C ARG A 64 0.13 0.05 -3.20
N TYR A 65 0.86 0.98 -2.62
CA TYR A 65 1.00 2.34 -3.14
C TYR A 65 2.46 2.78 -3.04
N PHE A 66 2.95 3.45 -4.08
CA PHE A 66 4.33 3.94 -4.14
C PHE A 66 4.27 5.46 -4.32
N PHE A 67 4.50 6.21 -3.25
CA PHE A 67 4.65 7.66 -3.35
C PHE A 67 5.92 7.98 -4.14
N SER A 68 5.78 8.78 -5.19
CA SER A 68 6.89 9.11 -6.09
C SER A 68 6.73 10.52 -6.61
N ARG A 69 7.76 11.36 -6.42
CA ARG A 69 7.82 12.73 -6.94
C ARG A 69 7.94 12.81 -8.47
N ASP A 70 8.20 11.68 -9.12
CA ASP A 70 8.42 11.65 -10.57
C ASP A 70 7.18 11.11 -11.30
N THR A 71 6.06 10.91 -10.59
CA THR A 71 4.84 10.32 -11.15
C THR A 71 3.62 11.05 -10.62
N THR A 72 3.08 12.00 -11.37
CA THR A 72 1.96 12.89 -10.96
C THR A 72 0.82 12.15 -10.25
N ALA A 73 0.42 10.98 -10.77
CA ALA A 73 -0.65 10.17 -10.19
C ALA A 73 -0.37 9.62 -8.78
N THR A 74 0.89 9.64 -8.32
CA THR A 74 1.32 9.15 -7.00
C THR A 74 2.23 10.12 -6.26
N MET A 75 2.24 11.41 -6.65
CA MET A 75 3.01 12.44 -5.94
C MET A 75 2.32 12.85 -4.63
N SER A 76 1.00 12.73 -4.57
CA SER A 76 0.16 13.11 -3.44
C SER A 76 -0.58 11.89 -2.85
N THR A 77 -1.37 12.14 -1.80
CA THR A 77 -2.26 11.16 -1.18
C THR A 77 -3.59 11.00 -1.90
N ASP A 78 -3.87 11.80 -2.95
CA ASP A 78 -5.20 11.90 -3.55
C ASP A 78 -5.71 10.56 -4.08
N ALA A 79 -4.83 9.77 -4.70
CA ALA A 79 -5.18 8.44 -5.21
C ALA A 79 -4.93 7.32 -4.18
N PHE A 80 -4.37 7.61 -3.01
CA PHE A 80 -4.00 6.57 -2.03
C PHE A 80 -5.25 5.84 -1.52
N CYS A 81 -6.23 6.59 -0.99
CA CYS A 81 -7.43 6.00 -0.39
C CYS A 81 -8.24 5.21 -1.42
N SER A 82 -8.48 5.77 -2.61
CA SER A 82 -9.21 5.08 -3.68
C SER A 82 -8.46 3.84 -4.19
N THR A 83 -7.12 3.84 -4.20
CA THR A 83 -6.33 2.64 -4.53
C THR A 83 -6.56 1.52 -3.53
N VAL A 84 -6.54 1.83 -2.24
CA VAL A 84 -6.76 0.84 -1.17
C VAL A 84 -8.21 0.35 -1.18
N ALA A 85 -9.18 1.24 -1.36
CA ALA A 85 -10.60 0.91 -1.46
C ALA A 85 -10.90 -0.05 -2.62
N ASN A 86 -10.34 0.20 -3.81
CA ASN A 86 -10.48 -0.69 -4.96
C ASN A 86 -9.87 -2.09 -4.69
N ALA A 87 -8.77 -2.15 -3.94
CA ALA A 87 -8.18 -3.42 -3.52
C ALA A 87 -9.05 -4.16 -2.50
N LEU A 88 -9.69 -3.44 -1.56
CA LEU A 88 -10.68 -3.99 -0.63
C LEU A 88 -11.87 -4.59 -1.38
N ILE A 89 -12.47 -3.85 -2.32
CA ILE A 89 -13.57 -4.32 -3.16
C ILE A 89 -13.16 -5.58 -3.95
N SER A 90 -11.94 -5.59 -4.49
CA SER A 90 -11.42 -6.75 -5.23
C SER A 90 -11.27 -7.98 -4.34
N ARG A 91 -11.05 -7.79 -3.02
CA ARG A 91 -10.90 -8.86 -2.03
C ARG A 91 -12.25 -9.36 -1.49
N ASP A 92 -13.20 -8.45 -1.27
CA ASP A 92 -14.57 -8.73 -0.86
C ASP A 92 -15.54 -7.76 -1.55
N GLN A 93 -16.38 -8.28 -2.44
CA GLN A 93 -17.34 -7.49 -3.21
C GLN A 93 -18.47 -6.89 -2.36
N LYS A 94 -18.69 -7.37 -1.12
CA LYS A 94 -19.71 -6.81 -0.22
C LYS A 94 -19.43 -5.36 0.15
N LEU A 95 -18.15 -4.99 0.25
CA LEU A 95 -17.70 -3.63 0.57
C LEU A 95 -17.96 -2.62 -0.56
N LYS A 96 -18.32 -3.10 -1.76
CA LYS A 96 -18.51 -2.23 -2.94
C LYS A 96 -19.59 -1.19 -2.71
N THR A 97 -20.71 -1.57 -2.09
CA THR A 97 -21.83 -0.66 -1.89
C THR A 97 -21.47 0.45 -0.92
N SER A 98 -20.97 0.12 0.29
CA SER A 98 -20.59 1.12 1.31
C SER A 98 -19.50 2.07 0.81
N ILE A 99 -18.50 1.57 0.10
CA ILE A 99 -17.45 2.42 -0.49
C ILE A 99 -18.02 3.36 -1.57
N ARG A 100 -18.90 2.87 -2.45
CA ARG A 100 -19.49 3.69 -3.53
C ARG A 100 -20.41 4.78 -2.99
N GLU A 101 -21.23 4.47 -2.00
CA GLU A 101 -22.10 5.45 -1.35
C GLU A 101 -21.28 6.60 -0.74
N PHE A 102 -20.11 6.30 -0.17
CA PHE A 102 -19.20 7.33 0.34
C PHE A 102 -18.55 8.16 -0.78
N GLU A 103 -18.15 7.54 -1.90
CA GLU A 103 -17.61 8.25 -3.08
C GLU A 103 -18.63 9.17 -3.76
N GLU A 104 -19.93 8.88 -3.64
CA GLU A 104 -21.03 9.64 -4.25
C GLU A 104 -21.50 10.84 -3.40
N LEU A 105 -20.88 11.09 -2.24
CA LEU A 105 -21.20 12.25 -1.40
C LEU A 105 -20.95 13.57 -2.17
N PRO A 106 -21.90 14.54 -2.14
CA PRO A 106 -21.77 15.78 -2.92
C PRO A 106 -20.51 16.62 -2.61
N ASP A 107 -19.98 16.50 -1.40
CA ASP A 107 -18.80 17.20 -0.90
C ASP A 107 -17.56 16.31 -0.84
N PHE A 108 -17.60 15.10 -1.41
CA PHE A 108 -16.51 14.12 -1.35
C PHE A 108 -15.15 14.73 -1.72
N ASP A 109 -15.09 15.54 -2.78
CA ASP A 109 -13.84 16.14 -3.24
C ASP A 109 -13.25 17.15 -2.22
N LEU A 110 -14.11 17.79 -1.43
CA LEU A 110 -13.73 18.77 -0.40
C LEU A 110 -13.24 18.11 0.90
N LEU A 111 -13.49 16.80 1.08
CA LEU A 111 -13.07 16.07 2.27
C LEU A 111 -11.54 16.03 2.39
N SER A 112 -11.08 16.14 3.64
CA SER A 112 -9.68 15.95 4.01
C SER A 112 -9.20 14.53 3.73
N PHE A 113 -7.87 14.34 3.74
CA PHE A 113 -7.29 13.00 3.63
C PHE A 113 -7.79 12.07 4.74
N GLU A 114 -7.92 12.55 5.97
CA GLU A 114 -8.35 11.74 7.12
C GLU A 114 -9.80 11.28 6.94
N GLU A 115 -10.70 12.18 6.51
CA GLU A 115 -12.10 11.83 6.21
C GLU A 115 -12.19 10.81 5.07
N LYS A 116 -11.46 11.03 3.97
CA LYS A 116 -11.40 10.08 2.85
C LYS A 116 -10.81 8.73 3.28
N PHE A 117 -9.78 8.74 4.11
CA PHE A 117 -9.14 7.51 4.61
C PHE A 117 -10.07 6.73 5.53
N ASN A 118 -10.77 7.40 6.44
CA ASN A 118 -11.74 6.77 7.31
C ASN A 118 -12.90 6.17 6.50
N GLY A 119 -13.52 6.94 5.61
CA GLY A 119 -14.67 6.48 4.83
C GLY A 119 -14.35 5.40 3.79
N LEU A 120 -13.20 5.47 3.13
CA LEU A 120 -12.83 4.52 2.05
C LEU A 120 -12.02 3.31 2.52
N VAL A 121 -11.38 3.38 3.69
CA VAL A 121 -10.45 2.34 4.14
C VAL A 121 -10.81 1.80 5.51
N ILE A 122 -10.94 2.66 6.54
CA ILE A 122 -11.15 2.19 7.92
C ILE A 122 -12.56 1.64 8.11
N ASN A 123 -13.60 2.41 7.78
CA ASN A 123 -14.98 1.98 7.98
C ASN A 123 -15.31 0.68 7.21
N PRO A 124 -14.92 0.51 5.92
CA PRO A 124 -15.12 -0.76 5.22
C PRO A 124 -14.33 -1.93 5.81
N LEU A 125 -13.17 -1.69 6.45
CA LEU A 125 -12.43 -2.74 7.14
C LEU A 125 -13.11 -3.20 8.43
N ASP A 126 -13.83 -2.31 9.11
CA ASP A 126 -14.60 -2.64 10.31
C ASP A 126 -15.89 -3.43 10.00
N GLU A 127 -16.30 -3.49 8.73
CA GLU A 127 -17.41 -4.32 8.23
C GLU A 127 -17.03 -5.78 7.92
N LEU A 128 -15.72 -6.09 7.86
CA LEU A 128 -15.17 -7.43 7.54
C LEU A 128 -15.17 -8.38 8.74
#